data_AF-A0A315ZZH9-F1
#
_entry.id   AF-A0A315ZZH9-F1
#
_cell.length_a   1.000
_cell.length_b   1.000
_cell.length_c   1.000
_cell.angle_alpha   90.00
_cell.angle_beta   90.00
_cell.angle_gamma   90.00
#
_symmetry.space_group_name_H-M   'P 1'
#
loop_
_entity.id
_entity.type
_entity.pdbx_description
1 polymer ?
#
loop_
_entity_poly.entity_id
_entity_poly.type
_entity_poly.pdbx_seq_one_letter_code
_entity_poly.pdbx_strand_id
1 'polypeptide(L)'
;MGSVSSQAGPAVLELAPAGGAAPAAQRVAAQSRFEVGVLLRNGEQVLVSLVLPALALLVLARTPVGAAVVPASLGGLPRIDVVTPGVLGLAVLSTAFTGQAIALGFDRRYGVLRLLATTPLGRSGLLLGRLVAVLVVEALQVVVLSALALALGWRPLAAGGAAVPLLLLTLLLGTAAFAALALLLAGTLRAEAVLAVANLAWVLLAGAGLLVPREAAGAAAPLLAVLPSSALGDAVRAATLDGTLALGPCAVLLAWAAGAAALVVRTFKWS
;
A
#
# COMPACT_ATOMS: atom_id res chain seq x y z
N MET A 1 -7.93 25.78 80.81
CA MET A 1 -6.84 25.35 79.91
C MET A 1 -7.41 24.34 78.94
N GLY A 2 -7.85 24.80 77.77
CA GLY A 2 -8.41 23.96 76.71
C GLY A 2 -7.36 23.71 75.64
N SER A 3 -7.05 22.44 75.37
CA SER A 3 -6.26 22.03 74.22
C SER A 3 -7.20 21.41 73.20
N VAL A 4 -7.55 22.19 72.17
CA VAL A 4 -8.28 21.73 71.00
C VAL A 4 -7.32 20.91 70.15
N SER A 5 -7.51 19.59 70.15
CA SER A 5 -6.82 18.68 69.24
C SER A 5 -7.24 18.98 67.80
N SER A 6 -6.34 19.58 67.03
CA SER A 6 -6.49 19.82 65.60
C SER A 6 -6.71 18.50 64.87
N GLN A 7 -7.95 18.24 64.43
CA GLN A 7 -8.23 17.13 63.54
C GLN A 7 -7.65 17.45 62.16
N ALA A 8 -6.70 16.63 61.71
CA ALA A 8 -6.24 16.65 60.33
C ALA A 8 -7.44 16.42 59.40
N GLY A 9 -7.79 17.44 58.62
CA GLY A 9 -8.83 17.33 57.59
C GLY A 9 -8.49 16.21 56.60
N PRO A 10 -9.51 15.63 55.93
CA PRO A 10 -9.29 14.51 55.01
C PRO A 10 -8.27 14.92 53.94
N ALA A 11 -7.20 14.13 53.80
CA ALA A 11 -6.22 14.30 52.74
C ALA A 11 -6.97 14.21 51.40
N VAL A 12 -7.10 15.34 50.72
CA VAL A 12 -7.68 15.40 49.38
C VAL A 12 -6.71 14.66 48.48
N LEU A 13 -7.03 13.40 48.17
CA LEU A 13 -6.39 12.66 47.09
C LEU A 13 -6.58 13.49 45.82
N GLU A 14 -5.53 14.17 45.38
CA GLU A 14 -5.50 14.88 44.11
C GLU A 14 -5.60 13.83 42.99
N LEU A 15 -6.83 13.47 42.64
CA LEU A 15 -7.17 12.55 41.55
C LEU A 15 -7.07 13.23 40.18
N ALA A 16 -6.41 14.40 40.10
CA ALA A 16 -6.14 15.05 38.84
C ALA A 16 -5.16 14.15 38.06
N PRO A 17 -5.56 13.55 36.92
CA PRO A 17 -4.66 12.69 36.18
C PRO A 17 -3.48 13.54 35.73
N ALA A 18 -2.28 13.25 36.23
CA ALA A 18 -1.04 13.91 35.85
C ALA A 18 -0.59 13.65 34.39
N GLY A 19 -1.47 13.08 33.56
CA GLY A 19 -1.13 12.59 32.23
C GLY A 19 -1.40 13.62 31.14
N GLY A 20 -0.40 14.40 30.78
CA GLY A 20 -0.35 15.00 29.45
C GLY A 20 -0.40 13.90 28.37
N ALA A 21 -0.89 14.23 27.17
CA ALA A 21 -0.92 13.27 26.07
C ALA A 21 0.48 12.67 25.84
N ALA A 22 0.54 11.36 25.65
CA ALA A 22 1.80 10.66 25.33
C ALA A 22 2.48 11.30 24.10
N PRO A 23 3.81 11.17 23.94
CA PRO A 23 4.55 11.69 22.79
C PRO A 23 3.93 11.27 21.45
N ALA A 24 3.96 12.15 20.46
CA ALA A 24 3.34 11.94 19.15
C ALA A 24 3.79 10.62 18.49
N ALA A 25 5.08 10.28 18.58
CA ALA A 25 5.62 9.03 18.06
C ALA A 25 5.01 7.78 18.71
N GLN A 26 4.81 7.79 20.04
CA GLN A 26 4.19 6.66 20.75
C GLN A 26 2.73 6.49 20.36
N ARG A 27 2.02 7.59 20.18
CA ARG A 27 0.62 7.59 19.70
C ARG A 27 0.51 7.05 18.28
N VAL A 28 1.37 7.51 17.36
CA VAL A 28 1.41 7.02 15.98
C VAL A 28 1.77 5.53 15.95
N ALA A 29 2.73 5.09 16.76
CA ALA A 29 3.09 3.67 16.86
C ALA A 29 1.95 2.82 17.42
N ALA A 30 1.22 3.32 18.42
CA ALA A 30 0.06 2.64 18.97
C ALA A 30 -1.07 2.52 17.93
N GLN A 31 -1.38 3.60 17.20
CA GLN A 31 -2.35 3.57 16.11
C GLN A 31 -1.91 2.62 15.00
N SER A 32 -0.65 2.66 14.59
CA SER A 32 -0.13 1.78 13.55
C SER A 32 -0.23 0.31 13.97
N ARG A 33 0.11 -0.04 15.21
CA ARG A 33 -0.07 -1.41 15.73
C ARG A 33 -1.53 -1.85 15.73
N PHE A 34 -2.44 -0.95 16.10
CA PHE A 34 -3.88 -1.22 16.04
C PHE A 34 -4.32 -1.51 14.60
N GLU A 35 -3.99 -0.63 13.65
CA GLU A 35 -4.33 -0.77 12.23
C GLU A 35 -3.71 -2.03 11.59
N VAL A 36 -2.43 -2.32 11.87
CA VAL A 36 -1.77 -3.57 11.45
C VAL A 36 -2.52 -4.77 12.02
N GLY A 37 -2.89 -4.73 13.30
CA GLY A 37 -3.65 -5.80 13.94
C GLY A 37 -5.02 -6.00 13.30
N VAL A 38 -5.73 -4.93 12.95
CA VAL A 38 -7.02 -4.99 12.24
C VAL A 38 -6.84 -5.60 10.86
N LEU A 39 -5.85 -5.13 10.09
CA LEU A 39 -5.56 -5.64 8.75
C LEU A 39 -5.20 -7.13 8.78
N LEU A 40 -4.32 -7.55 9.69
CA LEU A 40 -3.86 -8.95 9.80
C LEU A 40 -4.94 -9.89 10.35
N ARG A 41 -5.86 -9.39 11.19
CA ARG A 41 -7.00 -10.18 11.69
C ARG A 41 -8.13 -10.28 10.68
N ASN A 42 -8.17 -9.41 9.68
CA ASN A 42 -9.08 -9.54 8.55
C ASN A 42 -8.59 -10.64 7.61
N GLY A 43 -8.73 -11.89 8.07
CA GLY A 43 -8.18 -13.07 7.43
C GLY A 43 -8.63 -13.21 5.98
N GLU A 44 -9.87 -12.83 5.64
CA GLU A 44 -10.38 -12.81 4.27
C GLU A 44 -9.58 -11.86 3.38
N GLN A 45 -9.39 -10.60 3.81
CA GLN A 45 -8.65 -9.61 3.04
C GLN A 45 -7.16 -9.97 2.94
N VAL A 46 -6.57 -10.55 3.99
CA VAL A 46 -5.19 -11.06 3.95
C VAL A 46 -5.09 -12.24 2.99
N LEU A 47 -6.05 -13.17 3.01
CA LEU A 47 -6.14 -14.27 2.07
C LEU A 47 -6.18 -13.72 0.64
N VAL A 48 -7.11 -12.81 0.33
CA VAL A 48 -7.26 -12.27 -1.02
C VAL A 48 -6.01 -11.49 -1.44
N SER A 49 -5.50 -10.61 -0.60
CA SER A 49 -4.38 -9.71 -0.94
C SER A 49 -3.01 -10.40 -0.99
N LEU A 50 -2.83 -11.58 -0.39
CA LEU A 50 -1.57 -12.34 -0.44
C LEU A 50 -1.68 -13.60 -1.29
N VAL A 51 -2.78 -14.36 -1.14
CA VAL A 51 -2.98 -15.62 -1.87
C VAL A 51 -3.25 -15.35 -3.34
N LEU A 52 -4.01 -14.32 -3.73
CA LEU A 52 -4.19 -14.05 -5.16
C LEU A 52 -2.87 -13.69 -5.86
N PRO A 53 -2.02 -12.78 -5.34
CA PRO A 53 -0.69 -12.57 -5.92
C PRO A 53 0.19 -13.83 -5.91
N ALA A 54 0.18 -14.63 -4.84
CA ALA A 54 0.96 -15.87 -4.78
C ALA A 54 0.47 -16.92 -5.81
N LEU A 55 -0.85 -17.05 -5.98
CA LEU A 55 -1.44 -17.90 -7.02
C LEU A 55 -1.13 -17.36 -8.42
N ALA A 56 -1.24 -16.05 -8.63
CA ALA A 56 -0.86 -15.42 -9.90
C ALA A 56 0.61 -15.70 -10.23
N LEU A 57 1.52 -15.60 -9.25
CA LEU A 57 2.92 -15.95 -9.40
C LEU A 57 3.09 -17.41 -9.82
N LEU A 58 2.45 -18.34 -9.11
CA LEU A 58 2.56 -19.76 -9.40
C LEU A 58 2.00 -20.09 -10.80
N VAL A 59 0.80 -19.58 -11.11
CA VAL A 59 0.12 -19.82 -12.38
C VAL A 59 0.94 -19.25 -13.53
N LEU A 60 1.32 -17.97 -13.47
CA LEU A 60 2.04 -17.31 -14.55
C LEU A 60 3.47 -17.86 -14.72
N ALA A 61 4.13 -18.27 -13.64
CA ALA A 61 5.48 -18.83 -13.73
C ALA A 61 5.50 -20.30 -14.18
N ARG A 62 4.50 -21.13 -13.80
CA ARG A 62 4.59 -22.60 -13.91
C ARG A 62 3.56 -23.25 -14.85
N THR A 63 2.54 -22.54 -15.32
CA THR A 63 1.47 -23.16 -16.13
C THR A 63 1.56 -22.80 -17.62
N PRO A 64 0.92 -23.58 -18.51
CA PRO A 64 0.79 -23.22 -19.94
C PRO A 64 0.04 -21.91 -20.16
N VAL A 65 -0.90 -21.55 -19.29
CA VAL A 65 -1.60 -20.25 -19.32
C VAL A 65 -0.58 -19.12 -19.16
N GLY A 66 0.34 -19.26 -18.20
CA GLY A 66 1.47 -18.34 -18.05
C GLY A 66 2.35 -18.24 -19.30
N ALA A 67 2.61 -19.36 -19.96
CA ALA A 67 3.39 -19.37 -21.21
C ALA A 67 2.67 -18.70 -22.39
N ALA A 68 1.34 -18.69 -22.40
CA ALA A 68 0.55 -17.98 -23.41
C ALA A 68 0.49 -16.46 -23.15
N VAL A 69 0.45 -16.05 -21.87
CA VAL A 69 0.35 -14.63 -21.47
C VAL A 69 1.71 -13.93 -21.46
N VAL A 70 2.76 -14.64 -21.02
CA VAL A 70 4.14 -14.16 -20.99
C VAL A 70 4.99 -15.14 -21.81
N PRO A 71 5.06 -14.94 -23.14
CA PRO A 71 5.84 -15.80 -24.00
C PRO A 71 7.30 -15.86 -23.55
N ALA A 72 7.89 -17.07 -23.57
CA ALA A 72 9.32 -17.26 -23.29
C ALA A 72 10.25 -16.47 -24.24
N SER A 73 9.70 -15.97 -25.36
CA SER A 73 10.37 -15.11 -26.32
C SER A 73 10.60 -13.67 -25.87
N LEU A 74 10.10 -13.25 -24.68
CA LEU A 74 10.46 -11.98 -24.07
C LEU A 74 11.92 -12.02 -23.57
N GLY A 75 12.86 -11.83 -24.49
CA GLY A 75 14.27 -11.57 -24.21
C GLY A 75 15.12 -12.76 -23.78
N GLY A 76 14.61 -14.00 -23.85
CA GLY A 76 15.36 -15.19 -23.41
C GLY A 76 15.50 -15.31 -21.88
N LEU A 77 14.79 -14.47 -21.13
CA LEU A 77 14.80 -14.49 -19.68
C LEU A 77 13.90 -15.62 -19.13
N PRO A 78 14.24 -16.21 -17.98
CA PRO A 78 13.34 -17.09 -17.25
C PRO A 78 12.00 -16.39 -16.99
N ARG A 79 10.88 -17.08 -17.25
CA ARG A 79 9.52 -16.53 -17.04
C ARG A 79 9.31 -15.97 -15.63
N ILE A 80 9.91 -16.59 -14.62
CA ILE A 80 9.83 -16.14 -13.23
C ILE A 80 10.42 -14.74 -13.02
N ASP A 81 11.48 -14.37 -13.77
CA ASP A 81 12.12 -13.05 -13.66
C ASP A 81 11.25 -11.95 -14.27
N VAL A 82 10.41 -12.28 -15.25
CA VAL A 82 9.47 -11.33 -15.88
C VAL A 82 8.18 -11.18 -15.07
N VAL A 83 7.68 -12.28 -14.50
CA VAL A 83 6.40 -12.32 -13.77
C VAL A 83 6.51 -11.74 -12.36
N THR A 84 7.61 -12.02 -11.64
CA THR A 84 7.74 -11.63 -10.23
C THR A 84 7.61 -10.11 -10.00
N PRO A 85 8.27 -9.23 -10.79
CA PRO A 85 8.07 -7.78 -10.71
C PRO A 85 6.60 -7.35 -10.80
N GLY A 86 5.87 -7.95 -11.74
CA GLY A 86 4.47 -7.68 -11.97
C GLY A 86 3.58 -8.10 -10.80
N VAL A 87 3.87 -9.26 -10.21
CA VAL A 87 3.14 -9.76 -9.03
C VAL A 87 3.42 -8.90 -7.79
N LEU A 88 4.66 -8.46 -7.58
CA LEU A 88 4.99 -7.56 -6.46
C LEU A 88 4.24 -6.23 -6.61
N GLY A 89 4.21 -5.67 -7.82
CA GLY A 89 3.42 -4.47 -8.08
C GLY A 89 1.91 -4.71 -7.97
N LEU A 90 1.40 -5.90 -8.31
CA LEU A 90 -0.01 -6.28 -8.10
C LEU A 90 -0.36 -6.34 -6.61
N ALA A 91 0.54 -6.85 -5.77
CA ALA A 91 0.35 -6.87 -4.32
C ALA A 91 0.25 -5.43 -3.77
N VAL A 92 1.15 -4.53 -4.19
CA VAL A 92 1.09 -3.10 -3.84
C VAL A 92 -0.20 -2.46 -4.33
N LEU A 93 -0.62 -2.69 -5.58
CA LEU A 93 -1.90 -2.18 -6.09
C LEU A 93 -3.08 -2.68 -5.23
N SER A 94 -3.09 -3.96 -4.85
CA SER A 94 -4.15 -4.54 -4.04
C SER A 94 -4.25 -3.90 -2.65
N THR A 95 -3.10 -3.66 -2.01
CA THR A 95 -3.03 -3.18 -0.64
C THR A 95 -3.14 -1.65 -0.56
N ALA A 96 -2.27 -0.91 -1.26
CA ALA A 96 -2.22 0.55 -1.21
C ALA A 96 -3.37 1.25 -1.93
N PHE A 97 -3.92 0.66 -3.00
CA PHE A 97 -5.07 1.24 -3.70
C PHE A 97 -6.38 0.64 -3.21
N THR A 98 -6.66 -0.62 -3.55
CA THR A 98 -8.00 -1.22 -3.34
C THR A 98 -8.34 -1.36 -1.86
N GLY A 99 -7.42 -1.93 -1.08
CA GLY A 99 -7.60 -2.11 0.36
C GLY A 99 -7.81 -0.79 1.10
N GLN A 100 -6.98 0.22 0.81
CA GLN A 100 -7.10 1.54 1.43
C GLN A 100 -8.34 2.32 1.00
N ALA A 101 -8.69 2.28 -0.30
CA ALA A 101 -9.86 2.99 -0.80
C ALA A 101 -11.12 2.48 -0.12
N ILE A 102 -11.30 1.15 -0.10
CA ILE A 102 -12.46 0.51 0.50
C ILE A 102 -12.50 0.78 2.01
N ALA A 103 -11.42 0.48 2.73
CA ALA A 103 -11.37 0.68 4.18
C ALA A 103 -11.71 2.13 4.56
N LEU A 104 -11.06 3.11 3.92
CA LEU A 104 -11.32 4.52 4.21
C LEU A 104 -12.73 4.97 3.81
N GLY A 105 -13.26 4.47 2.70
CA GLY A 105 -14.63 4.76 2.27
C GLY A 105 -15.67 4.32 3.30
N PHE A 106 -15.49 3.12 3.87
CA PHE A 106 -16.34 2.61 4.94
C PHE A 106 -16.09 3.29 6.29
N ASP A 107 -14.85 3.58 6.66
CA ASP A 107 -14.53 4.34 7.88
C ASP A 107 -15.19 5.72 7.89
N ARG A 108 -15.22 6.39 6.72
CA ARG A 108 -15.91 7.67 6.55
C ARG A 108 -17.42 7.50 6.72
N ARG A 109 -18.00 6.48 6.09
CA ARG A 109 -19.44 6.17 6.19
C ARG A 109 -19.87 5.88 7.63
N TYR A 110 -19.08 5.10 8.37
CA TYR A 110 -19.39 4.72 9.75
C TYR A 110 -19.02 5.81 10.78
N GLY A 111 -18.43 6.93 10.34
CA GLY A 111 -18.04 8.01 11.24
C GLY A 111 -16.84 7.66 12.13
N VAL A 112 -16.08 6.60 11.82
CA VAL A 112 -14.86 6.21 12.54
C VAL A 112 -13.86 7.37 12.56
N LEU A 113 -13.78 8.13 11.47
CA LEU A 113 -12.92 9.32 11.38
C LEU A 113 -13.33 10.42 12.38
N ARG A 114 -14.63 10.55 12.69
CA ARG A 114 -15.12 11.52 13.70
C ARG A 114 -14.80 11.05 15.12
N LEU A 115 -14.92 9.75 15.37
CA LEU A 115 -14.53 9.15 16.65
C LEU A 115 -13.02 9.29 16.89
N LEU A 116 -12.20 8.98 15.89
CA LEU A 116 -10.75 9.09 16.02
C LEU A 116 -10.28 10.55 16.11
N ALA A 117 -11.05 11.51 15.59
CA ALA A 117 -10.76 12.93 15.76
C ALA A 117 -10.91 13.43 17.21
N THR A 118 -11.61 12.72 18.10
CA THR A 118 -11.70 13.08 19.54
C THR A 118 -10.54 12.52 20.36
N THR A 119 -9.74 11.63 19.78
CA THR A 119 -8.53 11.12 20.42
C THR A 119 -7.41 12.16 20.36
N PRO A 120 -6.43 12.14 21.28
CA PRO A 120 -5.32 13.07 21.22
C PRO A 120 -4.54 12.97 19.90
N LEU A 121 -4.68 11.85 19.14
CA LEU A 121 -3.93 11.48 17.93
C LEU A 121 -3.85 12.58 16.87
N GLY A 122 -4.93 13.35 16.68
CA GLY A 122 -5.05 14.35 15.63
C GLY A 122 -5.09 13.74 14.22
N ARG A 123 -5.41 14.58 13.23
CA ARG A 123 -5.57 14.16 11.82
C ARG A 123 -4.28 13.62 11.20
N SER A 124 -3.16 14.30 11.46
CA SER A 124 -1.84 13.89 10.96
C SER A 124 -1.35 12.59 11.58
N GLY A 125 -1.57 12.39 12.89
CA GLY A 125 -1.20 11.17 13.58
C GLY A 125 -1.99 9.95 13.07
N LEU A 126 -3.26 10.15 12.71
CA LEU A 126 -4.10 9.10 12.13
C LEU A 126 -3.62 8.69 10.74
N LEU A 127 -3.36 9.67 9.87
CA LEU A 127 -2.86 9.41 8.52
C LEU A 127 -1.48 8.73 8.56
N LEU A 128 -0.58 9.19 9.44
CA LEU A 128 0.73 8.56 9.62
C LEU A 128 0.60 7.14 10.18
N GLY A 129 -0.26 6.92 11.19
CA GLY A 129 -0.47 5.58 11.76
C GLY A 129 -0.97 4.59 10.71
N ARG A 130 -1.93 5.01 9.89
CA ARG A 130 -2.45 4.21 8.77
C ARG A 130 -1.40 3.97 7.69
N LEU A 131 -0.66 4.99 7.29
CA LEU A 131 0.41 4.85 6.30
C LEU A 131 1.47 3.85 6.76
N VAL A 132 1.93 3.96 8.01
CA VAL A 132 2.91 3.01 8.57
C VAL A 132 2.32 1.60 8.60
N ALA A 133 1.04 1.44 8.95
CA ALA A 133 0.40 0.13 8.95
C ALA A 133 0.35 -0.52 7.56
N VAL A 134 0.02 0.25 6.53
CA VAL A 134 0.05 -0.20 5.12
C VAL A 134 1.45 -0.65 4.75
N LEU A 135 2.47 0.18 5.01
CA LEU A 135 3.86 -0.13 4.69
C LEU A 135 4.36 -1.40 5.39
N VAL A 136 3.94 -1.65 6.64
CA VAL A 136 4.27 -2.88 7.36
C VAL A 136 3.65 -4.11 6.70
N VAL A 137 2.37 -4.02 6.31
CA VAL A 137 1.68 -5.13 5.63
C VAL A 137 2.29 -5.39 4.25
N GLU A 138 2.60 -4.34 3.49
CA GLU A 138 3.26 -4.47 2.19
C GLU A 138 4.67 -5.04 2.34
N ALA A 139 5.45 -4.62 3.33
CA ALA A 139 6.75 -5.21 3.61
C ALA A 139 6.65 -6.72 3.87
N LEU A 140 5.64 -7.15 4.65
CA LEU A 140 5.36 -8.56 4.87
C LEU A 140 5.00 -9.28 3.56
N GLN A 141 4.12 -8.71 2.74
CA GLN A 141 3.73 -9.27 1.45
C GLN A 141 4.94 -9.40 0.50
N VAL A 142 5.77 -8.36 0.40
CA VAL A 142 6.98 -8.36 -0.42
C VAL A 142 7.94 -9.44 0.06
N VAL A 143 8.15 -9.61 1.37
CA VAL A 143 9.00 -10.67 1.91
C VAL A 143 8.46 -12.05 1.54
N VAL A 144 7.18 -12.31 1.78
CA VAL A 144 6.56 -13.62 1.51
C VAL A 144 6.58 -13.95 0.02
N LEU A 145 6.18 -13.01 -0.84
CA LEU A 145 6.14 -13.21 -2.29
C LEU A 145 7.53 -13.32 -2.88
N SER A 146 8.50 -12.55 -2.39
CA SER A 146 9.90 -12.66 -2.80
C SER A 146 10.49 -14.00 -2.38
N ALA A 147 10.23 -14.47 -1.15
CA ALA A 147 10.69 -15.78 -0.70
C ALA A 147 10.12 -16.92 -1.57
N LEU A 148 8.83 -16.85 -1.91
CA LEU A 148 8.20 -17.77 -2.84
C LEU A 148 8.84 -17.70 -4.24
N ALA A 149 9.04 -16.49 -4.78
CA ALA A 149 9.67 -16.30 -6.08
C ALA A 149 11.11 -16.85 -6.12
N LEU A 150 11.92 -16.59 -5.08
CA LEU A 150 13.26 -17.14 -4.93
C LEU A 150 13.25 -18.67 -4.93
N ALA A 151 12.32 -19.29 -4.19
CA ALA A 151 12.12 -20.75 -4.20
C ALA A 151 11.68 -21.27 -5.58
N LEU A 152 10.99 -20.44 -6.36
CA LEU A 152 10.59 -20.76 -7.73
C LEU A 152 11.71 -20.51 -8.77
N GLY A 153 12.86 -19.98 -8.36
CA GLY A 153 14.04 -19.77 -9.21
C GLY A 153 14.31 -18.31 -9.60
N TRP A 154 13.58 -17.35 -9.04
CA TRP A 154 13.81 -15.91 -9.27
C TRP A 154 15.21 -15.50 -8.81
N ARG A 155 15.94 -14.71 -9.61
CA ARG A 155 17.29 -14.24 -9.24
C ARG A 155 17.44 -12.72 -9.44
N PRO A 156 16.84 -11.88 -8.56
CA PRO A 156 16.88 -10.43 -8.71
C PRO A 156 18.29 -9.84 -8.56
N LEU A 157 19.17 -10.49 -7.80
CA LEU A 157 20.55 -10.03 -7.59
C LEU A 157 21.45 -10.25 -8.82
N ALA A 158 20.99 -11.02 -9.82
CA ALA A 158 21.71 -11.16 -11.09
C ALA A 158 21.85 -9.81 -11.82
N ALA A 159 20.94 -8.87 -11.58
CA ALA A 159 20.97 -7.51 -12.10
C ALA A 159 21.94 -6.57 -11.34
N GLY A 160 22.61 -7.05 -10.28
CA GLY A 160 23.59 -6.30 -9.50
C GLY A 160 23.11 -5.91 -8.10
N GLY A 161 24.05 -5.43 -7.27
CA GLY A 161 23.79 -5.11 -5.85
C GLY A 161 22.78 -3.99 -5.61
N ALA A 162 22.52 -3.15 -6.63
CA ALA A 162 21.53 -2.08 -6.57
C ALA A 162 20.08 -2.57 -6.79
N ALA A 163 19.86 -3.81 -7.25
CA ALA A 163 18.53 -4.29 -7.63
C ALA A 163 17.52 -4.24 -6.47
N VAL A 164 17.92 -4.68 -5.27
CA VAL A 164 17.06 -4.70 -4.08
C VAL A 164 16.68 -3.28 -3.60
N PRO A 165 17.63 -2.34 -3.38
CA PRO A 165 17.23 -0.99 -2.96
C PRO A 165 16.40 -0.26 -4.02
N LEU A 166 16.65 -0.48 -5.32
CA LEU A 166 15.85 0.08 -6.40
C LEU A 166 14.44 -0.53 -6.45
N LEU A 167 14.31 -1.84 -6.23
CA LEU A 167 13.02 -2.51 -6.07
C LEU A 167 12.22 -1.87 -4.93
N LEU A 168 12.83 -1.73 -3.75
CA LEU A 168 12.14 -1.14 -2.59
C LEU A 168 11.74 0.31 -2.84
N LEU A 169 12.61 1.10 -3.48
CA LEU A 169 12.31 2.48 -3.85
C LEU A 169 11.12 2.58 -4.81
N THR A 170 11.11 1.75 -5.86
CA THR A 170 10.05 1.77 -6.87
C THR A 170 8.71 1.29 -6.31
N LEU A 171 8.71 0.28 -5.44
CA LEU A 171 7.51 -0.14 -4.71
C LEU A 171 7.00 0.97 -3.78
N LEU A 172 7.88 1.72 -3.11
CA LEU A 172 7.49 2.85 -2.27
C LEU A 172 6.86 3.99 -3.09
N LEU A 173 7.42 4.30 -4.26
CA LEU A 173 6.82 5.27 -5.19
C LEU A 173 5.44 4.81 -5.69
N GLY A 174 5.30 3.53 -6.03
CA GLY A 174 4.02 2.92 -6.40
C GLY A 174 3.01 3.04 -5.28
N THR A 175 3.41 2.70 -4.05
CA THR A 175 2.59 2.82 -2.84
C THR A 175 2.11 4.25 -2.64
N ALA A 176 2.99 5.24 -2.78
CA ALA A 176 2.62 6.65 -2.64
C ALA A 176 1.59 7.09 -3.69
N ALA A 177 1.78 6.70 -4.96
CA ALA A 177 0.84 7.01 -6.04
C ALA A 177 -0.53 6.35 -5.80
N PHE A 178 -0.55 5.07 -5.47
CA PHE A 178 -1.77 4.30 -5.25
C PHE A 178 -2.50 4.69 -3.98
N ALA A 179 -1.79 4.97 -2.89
CA ALA A 179 -2.39 5.48 -1.67
C ALA A 179 -3.03 6.86 -1.91
N ALA A 180 -2.36 7.77 -2.64
CA ALA A 180 -2.94 9.07 -2.96
C ALA A 180 -4.23 8.94 -3.81
N LEU A 181 -4.24 8.02 -4.78
CA LEU A 181 -5.44 7.69 -5.57
C LEU A 181 -6.55 7.05 -4.72
N ALA A 182 -6.21 6.19 -3.77
CA ALA A 182 -7.16 5.60 -2.85
C ALA A 182 -7.82 6.65 -1.95
N LEU A 183 -7.02 7.57 -1.40
CA LEU A 183 -7.50 8.70 -0.61
C LEU A 183 -8.44 9.59 -1.43
N LEU A 184 -8.07 9.86 -2.70
CA LEU A 184 -8.91 10.65 -3.61
C LEU A 184 -10.26 9.96 -3.87
N LEU A 185 -10.24 8.67 -4.16
CA LEU A 185 -11.44 7.89 -4.43
C LEU A 185 -12.35 7.80 -3.21
N ALA A 186 -11.79 7.47 -2.05
CA ALA A 186 -12.52 7.34 -0.78
C ALA A 186 -13.09 8.67 -0.28
N GLY A 187 -12.38 9.77 -0.55
CA GLY A 187 -12.80 11.13 -0.19
C GLY A 187 -13.89 11.71 -1.09
N THR A 188 -14.02 11.23 -2.33
CA THR A 188 -14.93 11.81 -3.33
C THR A 188 -16.21 11.01 -3.53
N LEU A 189 -16.18 9.68 -3.36
CA LEU A 189 -17.31 8.81 -3.63
C LEU A 189 -17.96 8.24 -2.35
N ARG A 190 -19.21 7.76 -2.48
CA ARG A 190 -19.91 6.96 -1.46
C ARG A 190 -19.25 5.58 -1.33
N ALA A 191 -19.27 4.97 -0.14
CA ALA A 191 -18.58 3.71 0.13
C ALA A 191 -18.92 2.58 -0.86
N GLU A 192 -20.19 2.47 -1.27
CA GLU A 192 -20.66 1.50 -2.26
C GLU A 192 -20.04 1.74 -3.64
N ALA A 193 -19.93 3.01 -4.05
CA ALA A 193 -19.30 3.38 -5.30
C ALA A 193 -17.77 3.19 -5.24
N VAL A 194 -17.15 3.47 -4.09
CA VAL A 194 -15.72 3.18 -3.86
C VAL A 194 -15.46 1.68 -4.03
N LEU A 195 -16.30 0.82 -3.46
CA LEU A 195 -16.16 -0.63 -3.58
C LEU A 195 -16.21 -1.09 -5.04
N ALA A 196 -17.17 -0.59 -5.82
CA ALA A 196 -17.30 -0.95 -7.23
C ALA A 196 -16.11 -0.41 -8.06
N VAL A 197 -15.78 0.88 -7.92
CA VAL A 197 -14.73 1.53 -8.71
C VAL A 197 -13.36 1.00 -8.35
N ALA A 198 -13.05 0.76 -7.07
CA ALA A 198 -11.75 0.25 -6.65
C ALA A 198 -11.49 -1.16 -7.20
N ASN A 199 -12.48 -2.04 -7.19
CA ASN A 199 -12.34 -3.39 -7.75
C ASN A 199 -12.26 -3.38 -9.28
N LEU A 200 -13.06 -2.55 -9.95
CA LEU A 200 -12.96 -2.41 -11.42
C LEU A 200 -11.59 -1.86 -11.82
N ALA A 201 -11.14 -0.79 -11.16
CA ALA A 201 -9.83 -0.20 -11.41
C ALA A 201 -8.70 -1.19 -11.09
N TRP A 202 -8.84 -2.02 -10.05
CA TRP A 202 -7.87 -3.08 -9.76
C TRP A 202 -7.69 -4.04 -10.94
N VAL A 203 -8.78 -4.56 -11.51
CA VAL A 203 -8.72 -5.48 -12.66
C VAL A 203 -8.06 -4.79 -13.87
N LEU A 204 -8.49 -3.57 -14.17
CA LEU A 204 -7.98 -2.81 -15.32
C LEU A 204 -6.48 -2.48 -15.16
N LEU A 205 -6.08 -2.00 -13.99
CA LEU A 205 -4.70 -1.62 -13.69
C LEU A 205 -3.77 -2.84 -13.56
N ALA A 206 -4.27 -3.96 -13.04
CA ALA A 206 -3.52 -5.22 -13.00
C ALA A 206 -3.14 -5.72 -14.41
N GLY A 207 -4.08 -5.63 -15.36
CA GLY A 207 -3.83 -5.95 -16.78
C GLY A 207 -3.00 -4.88 -17.50
N ALA A 208 -3.13 -3.62 -17.10
CA ALA A 208 -2.43 -2.48 -17.70
C ALA A 208 -0.99 -2.34 -17.19
N GLY A 209 -0.10 -3.23 -17.63
CA GLY A 209 1.36 -3.09 -17.48
C GLY A 209 1.98 -3.79 -16.27
N LEU A 210 1.18 -4.19 -15.26
CA LEU A 210 1.67 -4.95 -14.11
C LEU A 210 1.91 -6.42 -14.46
N LEU A 211 0.87 -7.17 -14.82
CA LEU A 211 1.01 -8.60 -15.13
C LEU A 211 1.49 -8.85 -16.56
N VAL A 212 1.09 -8.00 -17.48
CA VAL A 212 1.45 -8.09 -18.90
C VAL A 212 2.41 -6.95 -19.23
N PRO A 213 3.60 -7.22 -19.78
CA PRO A 213 4.50 -6.16 -20.24
C PRO A 213 3.80 -5.24 -21.24
N ARG A 214 4.03 -3.92 -21.11
CA ARG A 214 3.38 -2.92 -21.97
C ARG A 214 3.70 -3.12 -23.45
N GLU A 215 4.85 -3.72 -23.75
CA GLU A 215 5.33 -4.00 -25.11
C GLU A 215 4.38 -4.97 -25.84
N ALA A 216 3.71 -5.84 -25.08
CA ALA A 216 2.71 -6.75 -25.62
C ALA A 216 1.39 -6.04 -26.00
N ALA A 217 1.19 -4.78 -25.59
CA ALA A 217 -0.04 -4.03 -25.87
C ALA A 217 -0.05 -3.32 -27.24
N GLY A 218 1.03 -3.42 -28.03
CA GLY A 218 1.10 -2.88 -29.39
C GLY A 218 0.77 -1.38 -29.45
N ALA A 219 -0.25 -1.03 -30.25
CA ALA A 219 -0.66 0.37 -30.46
C ALA A 219 -1.14 1.08 -29.18
N ALA A 220 -1.56 0.36 -28.15
CA ALA A 220 -1.99 0.94 -26.87
C ALA A 220 -0.81 1.28 -25.94
N ALA A 221 0.42 0.87 -26.24
CA ALA A 221 1.57 1.06 -25.37
C ALA A 221 1.82 2.52 -24.94
N PRO A 222 1.68 3.55 -25.80
CA PRO A 222 1.84 4.94 -25.39
C PRO A 222 0.78 5.40 -24.38
N LEU A 223 -0.47 4.95 -24.54
CA LEU A 223 -1.54 5.25 -23.61
C LEU A 223 -1.28 4.56 -22.26
N LEU A 224 -0.86 3.30 -22.30
CA LEU A 224 -0.51 2.56 -21.10
C LEU A 224 0.66 3.22 -20.37
N ALA A 225 1.66 3.78 -21.06
CA ALA A 225 2.84 4.38 -20.42
C ALA A 225 2.55 5.52 -19.43
N VAL A 226 1.37 6.14 -19.51
CA VAL A 226 0.94 7.22 -18.59
C VAL A 226 0.24 6.67 -17.34
N LEU A 227 -0.17 5.40 -17.34
CA LEU A 227 -0.85 4.79 -16.20
C LEU A 227 0.13 4.52 -15.04
N PRO A 228 -0.31 4.65 -13.77
CA PRO A 228 0.56 4.38 -12.63
C PRO A 228 0.94 2.90 -12.51
N SER A 229 0.09 1.97 -12.96
CA SER A 229 0.35 0.53 -12.91
C SER A 229 1.44 0.07 -13.88
N SER A 230 1.41 0.55 -15.11
CA SER A 230 2.45 0.29 -16.10
C SER A 230 3.76 0.95 -15.69
N ALA A 231 3.72 2.20 -15.22
CA ALA A 231 4.90 2.88 -14.70
C ALA A 231 5.53 2.12 -13.53
N LEU A 232 4.72 1.59 -12.60
CA LEU A 232 5.23 0.71 -11.54
C LEU A 232 5.84 -0.57 -12.12
N GLY A 233 5.14 -1.26 -13.02
CA GLY A 233 5.62 -2.48 -13.65
C GLY A 233 6.97 -2.27 -14.37
N ASP A 234 7.10 -1.19 -15.13
CA ASP A 234 8.32 -0.83 -15.85
C ASP A 234 9.47 -0.48 -14.89
N ALA A 235 9.18 0.29 -13.85
CA ALA A 235 10.18 0.70 -12.85
C ALA A 235 10.72 -0.50 -12.06
N VAL A 236 9.83 -1.39 -11.63
CA VAL A 236 10.21 -2.60 -10.89
C VAL A 236 10.98 -3.56 -11.80
N ARG A 237 10.56 -3.76 -13.06
CA ARG A 237 11.30 -4.58 -14.03
C ARG A 237 12.69 -4.01 -14.31
N ALA A 238 12.83 -2.71 -14.55
CA ALA A 238 14.14 -2.08 -14.74
C ALA A 238 15.07 -2.25 -13.52
N ALA A 239 14.50 -2.17 -12.30
CA ALA A 239 15.24 -2.39 -11.08
C ALA A 239 15.72 -3.85 -10.94
N THR A 240 14.87 -4.83 -11.27
CA THR A 240 15.15 -6.26 -11.02
C THR A 240 15.83 -7.00 -12.18
N LEU A 241 15.67 -6.50 -13.41
CA LEU A 241 16.26 -7.10 -14.62
C LEU A 241 17.55 -6.39 -15.01
N ASP A 242 17.55 -5.05 -15.00
CA ASP A 242 18.67 -4.25 -15.49
C ASP A 242 19.50 -3.64 -14.35
N GLY A 243 18.98 -3.64 -13.12
CA GLY A 243 19.66 -3.02 -11.97
C GLY A 243 19.68 -1.49 -12.07
N THR A 244 18.76 -0.90 -12.84
CA THR A 244 18.73 0.54 -13.13
C THR A 244 17.47 1.21 -12.60
N LEU A 245 17.57 2.52 -12.35
CA LEU A 245 16.43 3.34 -12.00
C LEU A 245 15.80 3.92 -13.27
N ALA A 246 14.61 3.44 -13.63
CA ALA A 246 13.87 4.00 -14.75
C ALA A 246 13.25 5.36 -14.39
N LEU A 247 13.96 6.45 -14.69
CA LEU A 247 13.56 7.81 -14.31
C LEU A 247 12.20 8.24 -14.88
N GLY A 248 11.88 7.86 -16.12
CA GLY A 248 10.59 8.16 -16.76
C GLY A 248 9.41 7.58 -15.98
N PRO A 249 9.35 6.25 -15.78
CA PRO A 249 8.35 5.61 -14.93
C PRO A 249 8.28 6.17 -13.50
N CYS A 250 9.43 6.46 -12.88
CA CYS A 250 9.46 7.08 -11.56
C CYS A 250 8.82 8.48 -11.56
N ALA A 251 9.06 9.29 -12.60
CA ALA A 251 8.43 10.60 -12.75
C ALA A 251 6.92 10.50 -12.94
N VAL A 252 6.43 9.49 -13.68
CA VAL A 252 4.99 9.23 -13.84
C VAL A 252 4.35 8.88 -12.48
N LEU A 253 4.97 8.00 -11.69
CA LEU A 253 4.48 7.67 -10.35
C LEU A 253 4.44 8.90 -9.43
N LEU A 254 5.51 9.71 -9.45
CA LEU A 254 5.57 10.96 -8.68
C LEU A 254 4.50 11.96 -9.12
N ALA A 255 4.25 12.08 -10.43
CA ALA A 255 3.21 12.96 -10.96
C ALA A 255 1.81 12.52 -10.52
N TRP A 256 1.52 11.22 -10.53
CA TRP A 256 0.27 10.67 -10.02
C TRP A 256 0.13 10.87 -8.51
N ALA A 257 1.18 10.59 -7.74
CA ALA A 257 1.18 10.80 -6.30
C ALA A 257 0.92 12.28 -5.95
N ALA A 258 1.64 13.21 -6.58
CA ALA A 258 1.50 14.64 -6.35
C ALA A 258 0.15 15.18 -6.83
N GLY A 259 -0.30 14.78 -8.03
CA GLY A 259 -1.57 15.21 -8.61
C GLY A 259 -2.77 14.74 -7.78
N ALA A 260 -2.79 13.45 -7.41
CA ALA A 260 -3.85 12.90 -6.57
C ALA A 260 -3.82 13.51 -5.16
N ALA A 261 -2.65 13.68 -4.54
CA ALA A 261 -2.54 14.34 -3.24
C ALA A 261 -3.03 15.80 -3.28
N ALA A 262 -2.68 16.56 -4.33
CA ALA A 262 -3.17 17.93 -4.51
C ALA A 262 -4.69 17.98 -4.67
N LEU A 263 -5.28 17.02 -5.40
CA LEU A 263 -6.73 16.89 -5.52
C LEU A 263 -7.39 16.49 -4.20
N VAL A 264 -6.77 15.60 -3.41
CA VAL A 264 -7.24 15.26 -2.06
C VAL A 264 -7.29 16.51 -1.19
N VAL A 265 -6.21 17.29 -1.12
CA VAL A 265 -6.17 18.52 -0.31
C VAL A 265 -7.29 19.49 -0.71
N ARG A 266 -7.66 19.55 -2.00
CA ARG A 266 -8.73 20.42 -2.51
C ARG A 266 -10.14 19.87 -2.31
N THR A 267 -10.33 18.56 -2.35
CA THR A 267 -11.66 17.93 -2.40
C THR A 267 -12.08 17.23 -1.10
N PHE A 268 -11.13 16.89 -0.23
CA PHE A 268 -11.40 16.05 0.93
C PHE A 268 -12.17 16.83 2.01
N LYS A 269 -13.47 16.56 2.09
CA LYS A 269 -14.32 17.03 3.17
C LYS A 269 -14.31 16.01 4.30
N TRP A 270 -13.91 16.43 5.49
CA TRP A 270 -13.80 15.60 6.71
C TRP A 270 -15.17 15.23 7.33
N SER A 271 -16.28 15.47 6.61
CA SER A 271 -17.66 15.30 7.06
C SER A 271 -18.29 14.01 6.54
#